data_AF-A0A327JED3-F1
#
_entry.id   AF-A0A327JED3-F1
#
_cell.length_a   1.000
_cell.length_b   1.000
_cell.length_c   1.000
_cell.angle_alpha   90.00
_cell.angle_beta   90.00
_cell.angle_gamma   90.00
#
_symmetry.space_group_name_H-M   'P 1'
#
loop_
_entity.id
_entity.type
_entity.pdbx_description
1 polymer ?
#
loop_
_entity_poly.entity_id
_entity_poly.type
_entity_poly.pdbx_seq_one_letter_code
_entity_poly.pdbx_strand_id
1 'polypeptide(L)'
;MTAAGKPDGLREDFQEKAGRGTKRRKPVAKPFSIRLSDDERKMLLREAGKVSLASHIRRKLFGETASPRRGKRPSRKQQRPSTDKALLAQVLAALGRSELARSLQDIAKAARMGALPVTPELVDELHCACAEIRTMRDALMEALGIRPDDGQ
;
A
#
# COMPACT_ATOMS: atom_id res chain seq x y z
N MET A 1 15.07 58.85 18.58
CA MET A 1 15.19 57.39 18.42
C MET A 1 13.83 56.78 18.72
N THR A 2 13.08 56.35 17.71
CA THR A 2 11.99 55.38 17.94
C THR A 2 11.88 54.49 16.71
N ALA A 3 11.84 53.20 17.00
CA ALA A 3 12.29 52.12 16.15
C ALA A 3 11.34 51.77 15.00
N ALA A 4 11.95 51.25 13.94
CA ALA A 4 11.31 50.53 12.86
C ALA A 4 10.75 49.17 13.32
N GLY A 5 9.73 48.67 12.60
CA GLY A 5 9.21 47.29 12.64
C GLY A 5 7.70 47.28 12.84
N LYS A 6 6.85 46.68 11.99
CA LYS A 6 6.98 45.44 11.21
C LYS A 6 5.86 45.43 10.13
N PRO A 7 6.06 44.90 8.91
CA PRO A 7 4.99 44.89 7.90
C PRO A 7 3.89 43.89 8.29
N ASP A 8 2.65 44.38 8.37
CA ASP A 8 1.44 43.65 8.78
C ASP A 8 0.89 42.70 7.69
N GLY A 9 1.74 42.30 6.73
CA GLY A 9 1.34 41.54 5.53
C GLY A 9 0.87 40.12 5.80
N LEU A 10 1.22 39.52 6.95
CA LEU A 10 0.80 38.16 7.30
C LEU A 10 -0.68 38.07 7.70
N ARG A 11 -1.31 39.17 8.13
CA ARG A 11 -2.71 39.18 8.56
C ARG A 11 -3.68 39.29 7.39
N GLU A 12 -3.30 40.04 6.37
CA GLU A 12 -4.09 40.25 5.15
C GLU A 12 -4.12 38.98 4.29
N ASP A 13 -2.96 38.32 4.13
CA ASP A 13 -2.85 37.02 3.43
C ASP A 13 -3.70 35.92 4.07
N PHE A 14 -3.86 35.96 5.41
CA PHE A 14 -4.65 34.99 6.14
C PHE A 14 -6.16 35.24 5.96
N GLN A 15 -6.60 36.50 5.93
CA GLN A 15 -7.99 36.86 5.66
C GLN A 15 -8.39 36.58 4.21
N GLU A 16 -7.49 36.83 3.25
CA GLU A 16 -7.72 36.54 1.83
C GLU A 16 -7.87 35.03 1.59
N LYS A 17 -7.05 34.20 2.25
CA LYS A 17 -7.16 32.74 2.17
C LYS A 17 -8.35 32.18 2.96
N ALA A 18 -8.76 32.83 4.04
CA ALA A 18 -9.95 32.44 4.81
C ALA A 18 -11.28 32.86 4.15
N GLY A 19 -11.27 33.90 3.31
CA GLY A 19 -12.45 34.44 2.62
C GLY A 19 -12.87 33.68 1.35
N ARG A 20 -12.10 32.68 0.90
CA ARG A 20 -12.50 31.82 -0.22
C ARG A 20 -13.65 30.91 0.21
N GLY A 21 -14.86 31.41 -0.01
CA GLY A 21 -16.13 30.79 0.38
C GLY A 21 -16.15 29.29 0.15
N THR A 22 -16.58 28.56 1.19
CA THR A 22 -16.78 27.11 1.11
C THR A 22 -17.74 26.81 -0.03
N LYS A 23 -17.25 26.10 -1.05
CA LYS A 23 -18.10 25.64 -2.16
C LYS A 23 -19.33 24.96 -1.56
N ARG A 24 -20.54 25.46 -1.85
CA ARG A 24 -21.80 24.88 -1.38
C ARG A 24 -21.81 23.39 -1.72
N ARG A 25 -21.78 22.54 -0.70
CA ARG A 25 -21.87 21.08 -0.89
C ARG A 25 -23.21 20.81 -1.57
N LYS A 26 -23.18 20.09 -2.69
CA LYS A 26 -24.42 19.67 -3.36
C LYS A 26 -25.29 18.92 -2.34
N PRO A 27 -26.60 19.22 -2.26
CA PRO A 27 -27.50 18.53 -1.33
C PRO A 27 -27.44 17.03 -1.61
N VAL A 28 -27.02 16.27 -0.61
CA VAL A 28 -26.99 14.81 -0.68
C VAL A 28 -28.39 14.30 -0.41
N ALA A 29 -28.89 13.39 -1.24
CA ALA A 29 -30.18 12.74 -1.00
C ALA A 29 -30.20 12.08 0.38
N LYS A 30 -31.30 12.25 1.12
CA LYS A 30 -31.47 11.68 2.46
C LYS A 30 -31.41 10.14 2.40
N PRO A 31 -30.84 9.46 3.41
CA PRO A 31 -30.82 8.00 3.45
C PRO A 31 -32.24 7.43 3.50
N PHE A 32 -32.50 6.38 2.72
CA PHE A 32 -33.75 5.63 2.77
C PHE A 32 -33.72 4.64 3.94
N SER A 33 -34.66 4.77 4.87
CA SER A 33 -34.84 3.86 6.01
C SER A 33 -35.95 2.87 5.71
N ILE A 34 -35.64 1.57 5.78
CA ILE A 34 -36.62 0.48 5.69
C ILE A 34 -36.68 -0.26 7.02
N ARG A 35 -37.88 -0.56 7.51
CA ARG A 35 -38.05 -1.44 8.67
C ARG A 35 -37.94 -2.89 8.18
N LEU A 36 -37.09 -3.66 8.84
CA LEU A 36 -36.92 -5.08 8.58
C LEU A 36 -37.26 -5.82 9.87
N SER A 37 -38.00 -6.92 9.75
CA SER A 37 -38.08 -7.92 10.81
C SER A 37 -36.72 -8.62 10.98
N ASP A 38 -36.54 -9.29 12.13
CA ASP A 38 -35.28 -9.98 12.42
C ASP A 38 -34.97 -11.09 11.41
N ASP A 39 -36.00 -11.77 10.90
CA ASP A 39 -35.85 -12.87 9.95
C ASP A 39 -35.51 -12.37 8.54
N GLU A 40 -36.15 -11.29 8.08
CA GLU A 40 -35.78 -10.61 6.83
C GLU A 40 -34.34 -10.10 6.87
N ARG A 41 -33.92 -9.55 8.01
CA ARG A 41 -32.54 -9.06 8.20
C ARG A 41 -31.54 -10.21 8.15
N LYS A 42 -31.83 -11.36 8.77
CA LYS A 42 -30.97 -12.55 8.71
C LYS A 42 -30.88 -13.11 7.29
N MET A 43 -31.99 -13.17 6.56
CA MET A 43 -32.02 -13.61 5.17
C MET A 43 -31.12 -12.73 4.30
N LEU A 44 -31.28 -11.40 4.39
CA LEU A 44 -30.46 -10.46 3.63
C LEU A 44 -28.97 -10.50 4.02
N LEU A 45 -28.64 -10.77 5.29
CA LEU A 45 -27.26 -10.94 5.73
C LEU A 45 -26.62 -12.20 5.15
N ARG A 46 -27.37 -13.32 5.09
CA ARG A 46 -26.91 -14.57 4.46
C ARG A 46 -26.64 -14.38 2.97
N GLU A 47 -27.54 -13.71 2.26
CA GLU A 47 -27.39 -13.41 0.83
C GLU A 47 -26.27 -12.39 0.54
N ALA A 48 -26.01 -11.46 1.46
CA ALA A 48 -24.98 -10.44 1.30
C ALA A 48 -23.55 -10.99 1.41
N GLY A 49 -23.34 -12.04 2.21
CA GLY A 49 -22.03 -12.68 2.42
C GLY A 49 -20.97 -11.68 2.89
N LYS A 50 -19.97 -11.41 2.05
CA LYS A 50 -18.83 -10.51 2.35
C LYS A 50 -19.10 -9.03 2.03
N VAL A 51 -20.26 -8.70 1.46
CA VAL A 51 -20.62 -7.35 1.04
C VAL A 51 -21.52 -6.69 2.11
N SER A 52 -21.46 -5.36 2.26
CA SER A 52 -22.35 -4.67 3.20
C SER A 52 -23.82 -4.80 2.79
N LEU A 53 -24.71 -4.93 3.79
CA LEU A 53 -26.16 -5.09 3.59
C LEU A 53 -26.74 -4.02 2.65
N ALA A 54 -26.39 -2.76 2.85
CA ALA A 54 -26.84 -1.65 2.01
C ALA A 54 -26.36 -1.77 0.54
N SER A 55 -25.16 -2.31 0.31
CA SER A 55 -24.63 -2.54 -1.03
C SER A 55 -25.30 -3.74 -1.70
N HIS A 56 -25.64 -4.78 -0.93
CA HIS A 56 -26.41 -5.92 -1.42
C HIS A 56 -27.84 -5.49 -1.82
N ILE A 57 -28.56 -4.78 -0.94
CA ILE A 57 -29.91 -4.27 -1.20
C ILE A 57 -29.92 -3.35 -2.44
N ARG A 58 -28.95 -2.43 -2.54
CA ARG A 58 -28.85 -1.53 -3.70
C ARG A 58 -28.60 -2.28 -5.00
N ARG A 59 -27.77 -3.34 -4.97
CA ARG A 59 -27.53 -4.18 -6.15
C ARG A 59 -28.77 -4.96 -6.57
N LYS A 60 -29.55 -5.49 -5.62
CA LYS A 60 -30.84 -6.12 -5.93
C LYS A 60 -31.86 -5.12 -6.52
N LEU A 61 -31.91 -3.89 -6.01
CA LEU A 61 -32.89 -2.88 -6.46
C LEU A 61 -32.55 -2.21 -7.79
N PHE A 62 -31.28 -1.90 -8.04
CA PHE A 62 -30.85 -1.12 -9.21
C PHE A 62 -30.02 -1.94 -10.21
N GLY A 63 -29.77 -3.23 -9.95
CA GLY A 63 -29.00 -4.11 -10.83
C GLY A 63 -27.62 -3.54 -11.18
N GLU A 64 -27.23 -3.70 -12.44
CA GLU A 64 -25.96 -3.19 -12.99
C GLU A 64 -25.96 -1.67 -13.26
N THR A 65 -27.14 -1.04 -13.27
CA THR A 65 -27.28 0.42 -13.45
C THR A 65 -27.00 1.21 -12.16
N ALA A 66 -26.73 0.51 -11.06
CA ALA A 66 -26.37 1.09 -9.77
C ALA A 66 -25.03 1.86 -9.87
N SER A 67 -25.09 3.15 -10.17
CA SER A 67 -23.90 4.01 -10.15
C SER A 67 -23.15 3.83 -8.81
N PRO A 68 -21.86 3.42 -8.84
CA PRO A 68 -21.05 3.32 -7.63
C PRO A 68 -21.07 4.68 -6.95
N ARG A 69 -21.31 4.74 -5.63
CA ARG A 69 -21.16 6.00 -4.90
C ARG A 69 -19.75 6.55 -5.18
N ARG A 70 -19.67 7.71 -5.86
CA ARG A 70 -18.48 8.56 -5.87
C ARG A 70 -18.12 8.80 -4.41
N GLY A 71 -17.04 8.18 -3.95
CA GLY A 71 -16.65 8.22 -2.53
C GLY A 71 -16.44 6.87 -1.87
N LYS A 72 -16.44 5.75 -2.61
CA LYS A 72 -15.79 4.52 -2.13
C LYS A 72 -14.27 4.75 -2.12
N ARG A 73 -13.80 5.63 -1.22
CA ARG A 73 -12.46 5.44 -0.67
C ARG A 73 -12.48 4.01 -0.13
N PRO A 74 -11.59 3.11 -0.58
CA PRO A 74 -11.56 1.76 -0.02
C PRO A 74 -11.54 1.93 1.49
N SER A 75 -12.46 1.24 2.18
CA SER A 75 -12.48 1.27 3.63
C SER A 75 -11.06 0.95 4.09
N ARG A 76 -10.55 1.59 5.15
CA ARG A 76 -9.21 1.29 5.71
C ARG A 76 -9.03 -0.21 5.98
N LYS A 77 -10.13 -0.96 6.12
CA LYS A 77 -10.20 -2.43 6.24
C LYS A 77 -9.94 -3.19 4.93
N GLN A 78 -10.26 -2.62 3.77
CA GLN A 78 -9.99 -3.15 2.43
C GLN A 78 -8.56 -2.85 1.95
N GLN A 79 -7.90 -1.85 2.53
CA GLN A 79 -6.50 -1.52 2.23
C GLN A 79 -5.48 -2.31 3.05
N ARG A 80 -5.91 -3.07 4.06
CA ARG A 80 -4.96 -3.88 4.82
C ARG A 80 -4.47 -5.01 3.92
N PRO A 81 -3.14 -5.19 3.75
CA PRO A 81 -2.63 -6.38 3.09
C PRO A 81 -3.19 -7.61 3.81
N SER A 82 -3.48 -8.68 3.05
CA SER A 82 -3.76 -9.97 3.67
C SER A 82 -2.60 -10.36 4.58
N THR A 83 -2.88 -11.17 5.60
CA THR A 83 -1.84 -11.69 6.51
C THR A 83 -0.65 -12.25 5.74
N ASP A 84 -0.92 -12.98 4.65
CA ASP A 84 0.10 -13.58 3.79
C ASP A 84 0.98 -12.53 3.11
N LYS A 85 0.40 -11.45 2.58
CA LYS A 85 1.18 -10.34 1.99
C LYS A 85 2.05 -9.63 3.03
N ALA A 86 1.59 -9.53 4.28
CA ALA A 86 2.38 -8.95 5.35
C ALA A 86 3.57 -9.86 5.75
N LEU A 87 3.40 -11.18 5.73
CA LEU A 87 4.48 -12.14 5.99
C LEU A 87 5.51 -12.12 4.85
N LEU A 88 5.07 -12.16 3.59
CA LEU A 88 5.96 -12.07 2.43
C LEU A 88 6.78 -10.78 2.44
N ALA A 89 6.18 -9.65 2.79
CA ALA A 89 6.88 -8.38 2.92
C ALA A 89 7.94 -8.40 4.05
N GLN A 90 7.67 -9.10 5.16
CA GLN A 90 8.66 -9.27 6.23
C GLN A 90 9.85 -10.12 5.79
N VAL A 91 9.60 -11.21 5.04
CA VAL A 91 10.67 -12.05 4.48
C VAL A 91 11.52 -11.25 3.50
N LEU A 92 10.90 -10.49 2.59
CA LEU A 92 11.62 -9.62 1.66
C LEU A 92 12.43 -8.53 2.39
N ALA A 93 11.89 -7.96 3.47
CA ALA A 93 12.61 -7.00 4.30
C ALA A 93 13.76 -7.63 5.10
N ALA A 94 13.62 -8.90 5.53
CA ALA A 94 14.72 -9.64 6.14
C ALA A 94 15.83 -9.92 5.12
N LEU A 95 15.47 -10.27 3.88
CA LEU A 95 16.43 -10.42 2.78
C LEU A 95 17.13 -9.10 2.45
N GLY A 96 16.42 -7.97 2.40
CA GLY A 96 17.05 -6.66 2.18
C GLY A 96 17.95 -6.19 3.33
N ARG A 97 17.67 -6.63 4.57
CA ARG A 97 18.52 -6.39 5.74
C ARG A 97 19.69 -7.37 5.85
N SER A 98 19.67 -8.47 5.09
CA SER A 98 20.80 -9.38 5.09
C SER A 98 22.02 -8.65 4.53
N GLU A 99 23.15 -8.74 5.23
CA GLU A 99 24.36 -8.02 4.87
C GLU A 99 25.08 -8.69 3.67
N LEU A 100 24.35 -9.15 2.64
CA LEU A 100 24.90 -9.86 1.47
C LEU A 100 25.98 -9.03 0.78
N ALA A 101 25.79 -7.71 0.65
CA ALA A 101 26.80 -6.82 0.09
C ALA A 101 28.10 -6.81 0.92
N ARG A 102 27.99 -6.83 2.25
CA ARG A 102 29.15 -6.88 3.15
C ARG A 102 29.82 -8.24 3.09
N SER A 103 29.05 -9.32 3.09
CA SER A 103 29.56 -10.69 2.95
C SER A 103 30.34 -10.86 1.65
N LEU A 104 29.79 -10.39 0.52
CA LEU A 104 30.49 -10.40 -0.78
C LEU A 104 31.78 -9.56 -0.74
N GLN A 105 31.78 -8.42 -0.05
CA GLN A 105 32.97 -7.61 0.12
C GLN A 105 34.05 -8.32 0.93
N ASP A 106 33.67 -9.05 1.98
CA ASP A 106 34.61 -9.78 2.82
C ASP A 106 35.19 -11.01 2.08
N ILE A 107 34.39 -11.70 1.27
CA ILE A 107 34.87 -12.74 0.33
C ILE A 107 35.88 -12.13 -0.66
N ALA A 108 35.59 -10.97 -1.24
CA ALA A 108 36.48 -10.30 -2.18
C ALA A 108 37.82 -9.88 -1.54
N LYS A 109 37.80 -9.43 -0.28
CA LYS A 109 39.03 -9.13 0.48
C LYS A 109 39.84 -10.41 0.72
N ALA A 110 39.21 -11.49 1.18
CA ALA A 110 39.88 -12.75 1.44
C ALA A 110 40.53 -13.33 0.18
N ALA A 111 39.83 -13.25 -0.97
CA ALA A 111 40.38 -13.63 -2.27
C ALA A 111 41.59 -12.76 -2.66
N ARG A 112 41.47 -11.43 -2.52
CA ARG A 112 42.57 -10.50 -2.87
C ARG A 112 43.82 -10.70 -2.01
N MET A 113 43.64 -11.06 -0.74
CA MET A 113 44.74 -11.35 0.18
C MET A 113 45.36 -12.74 -0.02
N GLY A 114 44.82 -13.55 -0.93
CA GLY A 114 45.24 -14.95 -1.13
C GLY A 114 44.84 -15.88 0.01
N ALA A 115 43.99 -15.42 0.94
CA ALA A 115 43.50 -16.21 2.07
C ALA A 115 42.34 -17.15 1.67
N LEU A 116 41.70 -16.88 0.52
CA LEU A 116 40.66 -17.72 -0.07
C LEU A 116 41.18 -18.29 -1.41
N PRO A 117 41.38 -19.60 -1.54
CA PRO A 117 41.71 -20.21 -2.83
C PRO A 117 40.51 -20.10 -3.78
N VAL A 118 40.66 -19.29 -4.84
CA VAL A 118 39.62 -19.10 -5.86
C VAL A 118 39.76 -20.21 -6.90
N THR A 119 39.10 -21.34 -6.67
CA THR A 119 39.01 -22.44 -7.64
C THR A 119 37.84 -22.20 -8.60
N PRO A 120 37.87 -22.77 -9.83
CA PRO A 120 36.76 -22.62 -10.77
C PRO A 120 35.45 -23.18 -10.22
N GLU A 121 35.49 -24.28 -9.46
CA GLU A 121 34.28 -24.86 -8.85
C GLU A 121 33.63 -23.91 -7.84
N LEU A 122 34.44 -23.23 -7.01
CA LEU A 122 33.95 -22.24 -6.05
C LEU A 122 33.30 -21.03 -6.76
N VAL A 123 33.86 -20.59 -7.89
CA VAL A 123 33.30 -19.49 -8.68
C VAL A 123 31.92 -19.87 -9.22
N ASP A 124 31.78 -21.09 -9.74
CA ASP A 124 30.51 -21.60 -10.24
C ASP A 124 29.47 -21.73 -9.11
N GLU A 125 29.87 -22.25 -7.94
CA GLU A 125 29.00 -22.32 -6.76
C GLU A 125 28.52 -20.93 -6.30
N LEU A 126 29.40 -19.93 -6.29
CA LEU A 126 29.05 -18.55 -5.94
C LEU A 126 28.07 -17.93 -6.95
N HIS A 127 28.27 -18.18 -8.25
CA HIS A 127 27.34 -17.73 -9.28
C HIS A 127 25.97 -18.39 -9.14
N CYS A 128 25.93 -19.70 -8.89
CA CYS A 128 24.69 -20.45 -8.61
C CYS A 128 23.97 -19.88 -7.38
N ALA A 129 24.66 -19.69 -6.26
CA ALA A 129 24.07 -19.13 -5.04
C ALA A 129 23.49 -17.72 -5.28
N CYS A 130 24.20 -16.86 -6.04
CA CYS A 130 23.71 -15.54 -6.41
C CYS A 130 22.44 -15.62 -7.29
N ALA A 131 22.37 -16.58 -8.21
CA ALA A 131 21.21 -16.79 -9.07
C ALA A 131 19.99 -17.29 -8.27
N GLU A 132 20.18 -18.19 -7.31
CA GLU A 132 19.12 -18.67 -6.41
C GLU A 132 18.56 -17.53 -5.54
N ILE A 133 19.43 -16.68 -4.97
CA ILE A 133 19.01 -15.52 -4.17
C ILE A 133 18.18 -14.54 -5.03
N ARG A 134 18.61 -14.27 -6.27
CA ARG A 134 17.84 -13.42 -7.21
C ARG A 134 16.48 -14.03 -7.50
N THR A 135 16.42 -15.33 -7.77
CA THR A 135 15.17 -16.06 -8.01
C THR A 135 14.22 -15.96 -6.82
N MET A 136 14.73 -16.14 -5.60
CA MET A 136 13.95 -15.97 -4.36
C MET A 136 13.41 -14.53 -4.21
N ARG A 137 14.25 -13.52 -4.46
CA ARG A 137 13.85 -12.11 -4.41
C ARG A 137 12.73 -11.81 -5.42
N ASP A 138 12.89 -12.27 -6.65
CA ASP A 138 11.96 -11.96 -7.74
C ASP A 138 10.59 -12.63 -7.50
N ALA A 139 10.59 -13.89 -7.03
CA ALA A 139 9.37 -14.57 -6.61
C ALA A 139 8.63 -13.85 -5.47
N LEU A 140 9.36 -13.30 -4.49
CA LEU A 140 8.76 -12.51 -3.40
C LEU A 140 8.17 -11.18 -3.90
N MET A 141 8.88 -10.51 -4.80
CA MET A 141 8.43 -9.25 -5.42
C MET A 141 7.15 -9.46 -6.25
N GLU A 142 7.12 -10.52 -7.06
CA GLU A 142 5.94 -10.91 -7.86
C GLU A 142 4.75 -11.24 -6.97
N ALA A 143 4.93 -12.02 -5.90
CA ALA A 143 3.87 -12.38 -4.96
C ALA A 143 3.28 -11.15 -4.23
N LEU A 144 4.09 -10.11 -4.03
CA LEU A 144 3.65 -8.83 -3.46
C LEU A 144 2.99 -7.91 -4.49
N GLY A 145 3.14 -8.19 -5.79
CA GLY A 145 2.68 -7.35 -6.90
C GLY A 145 3.54 -6.11 -7.10
N ILE A 146 4.79 -6.15 -6.65
CA ILE A 146 5.78 -5.10 -6.85
C ILE A 146 6.57 -5.49 -8.10
N ARG A 147 6.46 -4.70 -9.16
CA ARG A 147 7.35 -4.88 -10.31
C ARG A 147 8.75 -4.47 -9.88
N PRO A 148 9.80 -5.28 -10.13
CA PRO A 148 11.16 -4.78 -9.98
C PRO A 148 11.28 -3.54 -10.88
N ASP A 149 11.66 -2.40 -10.31
CA ASP A 149 12.16 -1.30 -11.13
C ASP A 149 13.44 -1.84 -11.75
N ASP A 150 13.38 -2.15 -13.04
CA ASP A 150 14.56 -2.37 -13.86
C ASP A 150 15.29 -1.03 -13.94
N GLY A 151 16.11 -0.77 -12.93
CA GLY A 151 16.92 0.44 -12.82
C GLY A 151 17.81 0.57 -14.04
N GLN A 152 17.41 1.45 -14.96
CA GLN A 152 18.26 2.09 -15.95
C GLN A 152 18.98 3.27 -15.30
#